data_AF-A0A3N2P6A7-F1
#
_entry.id   AF-A0A3N2P6A7-F1
#
_cell.length_a   1.000
_cell.length_b   1.000
_cell.length_c   1.000
_cell.angle_alpha   90.00
_cell.angle_beta   90.00
_cell.angle_gamma   90.00
#
_symmetry.space_group_name_H-M   'P 1'
#
loop_
_entity.id
_entity.type
_entity.pdbx_description
1 polymer ?
#
loop_
_entity_poly.entity_id
_entity_poly.type
_entity_poly.pdbx_seq_one_letter_code
_entity_poly.pdbx_strand_id
1 'polypeptide(L)'
;MFPTVREVLALDPVRHGGPRVVAGEAGLDRLVRWVHAAEVPDIAALLSGGELVLTTGIGLPADDAGLRAFIDELADAGVSGLLVELGRRYRGAVPRSMVVAAERCGLPLVELHRVTPFVPITEAVHALIVDAQLTELRATEEIHQRFTELSVEGAEPAEVVRQAAELAGCPVVLENLSRQVLGYATAGQNAELLLRGWEQHSRRIRQTGRTAYDPDAGWLVTMVGARGQDWGRLLLRWPGDLSTGAGTPPTRLTILLERAASTLALGRLIRRDAEGLERQIHRNLLTALLDHARPVDEVALRARALGVPLDRRHLVGVVVRYRADDPGASAVGQARLRDLAEAVSQALRDAGLTGLSSTLDDQAVGVLLALRGAAEEEPALTAFATALDRVREGGDAVAGGRDGPGTASGGRDDPATGVRTPAPRPGGVIVAAGSGVGTLREARRSLIEARQVADAARRGRRDLKVFRLPQVGLAGLLHLLRDEPRLQTFVERELGPLLAYDAEHPREQLLGTLRAYLENGRNKSAAAAAAHLSRPAFYERLARIGRILGVDLDSVDDCLSLHVALLALDAVRDG
;
A
#
# COMPACT_ATOMS: atom_id res chain seq x y z
N MET A 1 -16.47 -25.38 16.11
CA MET A 1 -16.96 -25.10 17.49
C MET A 1 -17.91 -26.22 17.92
N PHE A 2 -17.81 -26.73 19.15
CA PHE A 2 -18.71 -27.79 19.65
C PHE A 2 -20.15 -27.24 19.85
N PRO A 3 -21.20 -28.07 19.74
CA PRO A 3 -22.57 -27.63 20.00
C PRO A 3 -22.78 -27.34 21.48
N THR A 4 -23.66 -26.40 21.80
CA THR A 4 -24.12 -26.12 23.17
C THR A 4 -25.18 -27.14 23.62
N VAL A 5 -25.42 -27.26 24.94
CA VAL A 5 -26.55 -28.06 25.45
C VAL A 5 -27.86 -27.58 24.83
N ARG A 6 -28.05 -26.26 24.69
CA ARG A 6 -29.22 -25.65 24.05
C ARG A 6 -29.43 -26.15 22.62
N GLU A 7 -28.38 -26.19 21.80
CA GLU A 7 -28.44 -26.69 20.43
C GLU A 7 -28.74 -28.19 20.39
N VAL A 8 -28.15 -28.97 21.31
CA VAL A 8 -28.45 -30.40 21.44
C VAL A 8 -29.93 -30.64 21.78
N LEU A 9 -30.52 -29.85 22.69
CA LEU A 9 -31.94 -29.96 23.04
C LEU A 9 -32.88 -29.62 21.87
N ALA A 10 -32.40 -28.87 20.88
CA ALA A 10 -33.16 -28.52 19.68
C ALA A 10 -33.16 -29.63 18.61
N LEU A 11 -32.33 -30.67 18.75
CA LEU A 11 -32.27 -31.78 17.80
C LEU A 11 -33.56 -32.62 17.81
N ASP A 12 -34.01 -33.02 16.63
CA ASP A 12 -35.26 -33.79 16.49
C ASP A 12 -35.31 -35.06 17.36
N PRO A 13 -34.26 -35.89 17.48
CA PRO A 13 -34.27 -37.04 18.39
C PRO A 13 -34.49 -36.67 19.86
N VAL A 14 -33.94 -35.53 20.30
CA VAL A 14 -34.07 -35.05 21.69
C VAL A 14 -35.45 -34.43 21.91
N ARG A 15 -35.92 -33.59 20.97
CA ARG A 15 -37.27 -32.99 21.00
C ARG A 15 -38.37 -34.05 21.02
N HIS A 16 -38.18 -35.16 20.32
CA HIS A 16 -39.13 -36.28 20.34
C HIS A 16 -39.30 -36.88 21.75
N GLY A 17 -38.25 -36.81 22.57
CA GLY A 17 -38.27 -37.25 23.97
C GLY A 17 -39.05 -36.32 24.92
N GLY A 18 -39.52 -35.16 24.45
CA GLY A 18 -40.18 -34.17 25.30
C GLY A 18 -39.25 -33.62 26.39
N PRO A 19 -38.14 -32.96 26.01
CA PRO A 19 -37.14 -32.49 26.96
C PRO A 19 -37.71 -31.35 27.80
N ARG A 20 -37.51 -31.42 29.11
CA ARG A 20 -37.84 -30.34 30.05
C ARG A 20 -36.64 -30.06 30.94
N VAL A 21 -36.12 -28.84 30.87
CA VAL A 21 -35.08 -28.36 31.79
C VAL A 21 -35.72 -28.18 33.17
N VAL A 22 -35.19 -28.85 34.19
CA VAL A 22 -35.72 -28.80 35.56
C VAL A 22 -34.75 -28.17 36.57
N ALA A 23 -33.47 -28.06 36.20
CA ALA A 23 -32.47 -27.29 36.94
C ALA A 23 -31.34 -26.82 36.02
N GLY A 24 -30.58 -25.82 36.46
CA GLY A 24 -29.34 -25.38 35.82
C GLY A 24 -29.52 -24.68 34.48
N GLU A 25 -30.62 -23.94 34.29
CA GLU A 25 -30.95 -23.28 33.02
C GLU A 25 -29.87 -22.28 32.56
N ALA A 26 -29.18 -21.64 33.50
CA ALA A 26 -28.04 -20.76 33.21
C ALA A 26 -26.84 -21.49 32.56
N GLY A 27 -26.79 -22.83 32.65
CA GLY A 27 -25.73 -23.65 32.06
C GLY A 27 -26.02 -24.14 30.65
N LEU A 28 -27.13 -23.77 30.02
CA LEU A 28 -27.52 -24.31 28.70
C LEU A 28 -26.57 -23.94 27.55
N ASP A 29 -25.76 -22.90 27.71
CA ASP A 29 -24.77 -22.48 26.71
C ASP A 29 -23.40 -23.16 26.91
N ARG A 30 -23.30 -24.15 27.83
CA ARG A 30 -22.12 -25.02 27.98
C ARG A 30 -21.91 -25.85 26.70
N LEU A 31 -20.67 -25.96 26.26
CA LEU A 31 -20.28 -26.73 25.07
C LEU A 31 -20.29 -28.24 25.36
N VAL A 32 -20.79 -29.04 24.43
CA VAL A 32 -20.90 -30.50 24.50
C VAL A 32 -19.86 -31.10 23.56
N ARG A 33 -18.79 -31.69 24.12
CA ARG A 33 -17.75 -32.35 23.32
C ARG A 33 -18.07 -33.78 22.94
N TRP A 34 -18.99 -34.42 23.68
CA TRP A 34 -19.32 -35.83 23.55
C TRP A 34 -20.65 -36.15 24.24
N VAL A 35 -21.32 -37.22 23.83
CA VAL A 35 -22.51 -37.73 24.51
C VAL A 35 -22.24 -39.14 25.01
N HIS A 36 -22.57 -39.40 26.28
CA HIS A 36 -22.32 -40.70 26.89
C HIS A 36 -23.57 -41.22 27.57
N ALA A 37 -24.03 -42.41 27.18
CA ALA A 37 -25.12 -43.10 27.86
C ALA A 37 -24.54 -44.02 28.94
N ALA A 38 -24.93 -43.81 30.21
CA ALA A 38 -24.40 -44.56 31.33
C ALA A 38 -25.47 -44.90 32.39
N GLU A 39 -25.31 -46.07 33.01
CA GLU A 39 -26.18 -46.62 34.06
C GLU A 39 -25.36 -47.11 35.26
N VAL A 40 -24.28 -46.39 35.59
CA VAL A 40 -23.37 -46.75 36.69
C VAL A 40 -23.29 -45.56 37.67
N PRO A 41 -23.38 -45.78 38.99
CA PRO A 41 -23.26 -44.73 40.00
C PRO A 41 -21.97 -43.92 39.88
N ASP A 42 -20.82 -44.60 39.71
CA ASP A 42 -19.50 -43.97 39.80
C ASP A 42 -18.97 -43.52 38.43
N ILE A 43 -19.86 -43.16 37.49
CA ILE A 43 -19.48 -42.79 36.12
C ILE A 43 -18.55 -41.57 36.07
N ALA A 44 -18.64 -40.66 37.04
CA ALA A 44 -17.84 -39.43 37.08
C ALA A 44 -16.32 -39.71 37.01
N ALA A 45 -15.84 -40.80 37.61
CA ALA A 45 -14.43 -41.19 37.57
C ALA A 45 -13.92 -41.59 36.18
N LEU A 46 -14.83 -41.86 35.24
CA LEU A 46 -14.52 -42.28 33.87
C LEU A 46 -14.70 -41.15 32.84
N LEU A 47 -15.16 -39.98 33.27
CA LEU A 47 -15.40 -38.81 32.42
C LEU A 47 -14.19 -37.87 32.44
N SER A 48 -14.04 -37.07 31.38
CA SER A 48 -12.95 -36.07 31.27
C SER A 48 -13.45 -34.62 31.20
N GLY A 49 -14.75 -34.40 31.43
CA GLY A 49 -15.44 -33.09 31.45
C GLY A 49 -15.86 -32.57 30.08
N GLY A 50 -17.03 -31.95 29.94
CA GLY A 50 -17.60 -31.51 28.67
C GLY A 50 -18.56 -32.51 28.00
N GLU A 51 -18.81 -33.66 28.63
CA GLU A 51 -19.80 -34.64 28.16
C GLU A 51 -21.23 -34.21 28.47
N LEU A 52 -22.18 -34.66 27.66
CA LEU A 52 -23.59 -34.69 28.00
C LEU A 52 -23.95 -36.14 28.38
N VAL A 53 -24.35 -36.36 29.63
CA VAL A 53 -24.66 -37.71 30.13
C VAL A 53 -26.13 -38.03 29.90
N LEU A 54 -26.42 -39.20 29.33
CA LEU A 54 -27.78 -39.74 29.17
C LEU A 54 -27.97 -40.92 30.13
N THR A 55 -29.08 -40.96 30.86
CA THR A 55 -29.39 -42.07 31.78
C THR A 55 -30.89 -42.28 31.91
N THR A 56 -31.32 -43.50 32.17
CA THR A 56 -32.67 -43.89 32.62
C THR A 56 -32.77 -43.88 34.16
N GLY A 57 -31.62 -43.70 34.82
CA GLY A 57 -31.47 -43.66 36.26
C GLY A 57 -31.48 -45.04 36.94
N ILE A 58 -31.69 -46.14 36.22
CA ILE A 58 -31.89 -47.48 36.79
C ILE A 58 -30.71 -47.86 37.69
N GLY A 59 -29.49 -47.57 37.25
CA GLY A 59 -28.28 -47.89 38.01
C GLY A 59 -27.94 -46.94 39.15
N LEU A 60 -28.67 -45.83 39.34
CA LEU A 60 -28.29 -44.79 40.31
C LEU A 60 -28.59 -45.18 41.78
N PRO A 61 -27.91 -44.56 42.77
CA PRO A 61 -28.19 -44.76 44.18
C PRO A 61 -29.66 -44.53 44.54
N ALA A 62 -30.23 -45.36 45.43
CA ALA A 62 -31.66 -45.32 45.76
C ALA A 62 -32.02 -44.25 46.80
N ASP A 63 -31.04 -43.81 47.60
CA ASP A 63 -31.21 -42.81 48.65
C ASP A 63 -30.83 -41.39 48.19
N ASP A 64 -31.43 -40.39 48.83
CA ASP A 64 -31.20 -38.98 48.51
C ASP A 64 -29.76 -38.53 48.72
N ALA A 65 -28.98 -39.18 49.60
CA ALA A 65 -27.60 -38.80 49.83
C ALA A 65 -26.70 -39.23 48.67
N GLY A 66 -26.87 -40.47 48.19
CA GLY A 66 -26.19 -40.96 47.00
C GLY A 66 -26.55 -40.19 45.72
N LEU A 67 -27.81 -39.80 45.54
CA LEU A 67 -28.22 -38.99 44.38
C LEU A 67 -27.61 -37.58 44.38
N ARG A 68 -27.44 -36.98 45.56
CA ARG A 68 -26.74 -35.69 45.69
C ARG A 68 -25.26 -35.82 45.37
N ALA A 69 -24.60 -36.84 45.93
CA ALA A 69 -23.20 -37.13 45.65
C ALA A 69 -22.95 -37.35 44.16
N PHE A 70 -23.82 -38.11 43.49
CA PHE A 70 -23.75 -38.32 42.04
C PHE A 70 -23.75 -37.03 41.23
N ILE A 71 -24.66 -36.08 41.54
CA ILE A 71 -24.72 -34.80 40.82
C ILE A 71 -23.48 -33.93 41.12
N ASP A 72 -23.01 -33.94 42.37
CA ASP A 72 -21.82 -33.19 42.78
C ASP A 72 -20.58 -33.72 42.04
N GLU A 73 -20.41 -35.04 41.96
CA GLU A 73 -19.30 -35.67 41.24
C GLU A 73 -19.34 -35.38 39.72
N LEU A 74 -20.53 -35.36 39.10
CA LEU A 74 -20.66 -34.96 37.69
C LEU A 74 -20.30 -33.48 37.47
N ALA A 75 -20.70 -32.62 38.39
CA ALA A 75 -20.35 -31.19 38.32
C ALA A 75 -18.84 -30.98 38.49
N ASP A 76 -18.21 -31.67 39.45
CA ASP A 76 -16.77 -31.63 39.70
C ASP A 76 -15.96 -32.19 38.52
N ALA A 77 -16.49 -33.23 37.85
CA ALA A 77 -15.91 -33.75 36.61
C ALA A 77 -16.05 -32.78 35.42
N GLY A 78 -16.83 -31.70 35.54
CA GLY A 78 -17.00 -30.69 34.51
C GLY A 78 -17.96 -31.09 33.39
N VAL A 79 -18.93 -31.95 33.68
CA VAL A 79 -19.96 -32.40 32.71
C VAL A 79 -20.83 -31.22 32.24
N SER A 80 -21.19 -31.22 30.95
CA SER A 80 -21.97 -30.14 30.33
C SER A 80 -23.44 -30.19 30.68
N GLY A 81 -23.99 -31.38 30.95
CA GLY A 81 -25.35 -31.57 31.45
C GLY A 81 -25.72 -33.04 31.65
N LEU A 82 -26.89 -33.27 32.25
CA LEU A 82 -27.47 -34.59 32.49
C LEU A 82 -28.90 -34.66 31.93
N LEU A 83 -29.15 -35.61 31.04
CA LEU A 83 -30.48 -35.95 30.53
C LEU A 83 -30.94 -37.26 31.17
N VAL A 84 -32.11 -37.21 31.81
CA VAL A 84 -32.72 -38.36 32.48
C VAL A 84 -34.00 -38.74 31.75
N GLU A 85 -34.05 -39.95 31.19
CA GLU A 85 -35.29 -40.53 30.67
C GLU A 85 -36.19 -40.93 31.84
N LEU A 86 -37.40 -40.37 31.86
CA LEU A 86 -38.45 -40.76 32.78
C LEU A 86 -39.05 -42.09 32.31
N GLY A 87 -39.15 -43.05 33.23
CA GLY A 87 -39.50 -44.42 32.87
C GLY A 87 -39.86 -45.25 34.08
N ARG A 88 -39.28 -46.46 34.17
CA ARG A 88 -39.65 -47.42 35.23
C ARG A 88 -39.22 -46.97 36.62
N ARG A 89 -38.06 -46.33 36.74
CA ARG A 89 -37.52 -45.87 38.02
C ARG A 89 -38.20 -44.57 38.50
N TYR A 90 -38.20 -43.56 37.64
CA TYR A 90 -38.77 -42.25 37.95
C TYR A 90 -40.10 -42.07 37.22
N ARG A 91 -41.21 -42.32 37.93
CA ARG A 91 -42.57 -42.16 37.42
C ARG A 91 -43.03 -40.71 37.62
N GLY A 92 -42.77 -39.87 36.62
CA GLY A 92 -43.34 -38.52 36.51
C GLY A 92 -42.36 -37.36 36.68
N ALA A 93 -41.34 -37.49 37.53
CA ALA A 93 -40.27 -36.51 37.70
C ALA A 93 -39.03 -37.15 38.33
N VAL A 94 -37.86 -36.56 38.10
CA VAL A 94 -36.64 -36.92 38.85
C VAL A 94 -36.75 -36.51 40.33
N PRO A 95 -36.04 -37.19 41.25
CA PRO A 95 -36.05 -36.84 42.67
C PRO A 95 -35.64 -35.39 42.93
N ARG A 96 -36.34 -34.73 43.86
CA ARG A 96 -36.06 -33.33 44.23
C ARG A 96 -34.62 -33.12 44.72
N SER A 97 -34.02 -34.14 45.32
CA SER A 97 -32.62 -34.16 45.74
C SER A 97 -31.65 -33.93 44.57
N MET A 98 -31.92 -34.51 43.38
CA MET A 98 -31.14 -34.27 42.17
C MET A 98 -31.34 -32.84 41.64
N VAL A 99 -32.59 -32.36 41.59
CA VAL A 99 -32.93 -31.02 41.11
C VAL A 99 -32.22 -29.94 41.93
N VAL A 100 -32.28 -30.04 43.27
CA VAL A 100 -31.63 -29.07 44.17
C VAL A 100 -30.11 -29.09 44.04
N ALA A 101 -29.49 -30.27 43.90
CA ALA A 101 -28.05 -30.39 43.70
C ALA A 101 -27.61 -29.81 42.35
N ALA A 102 -28.35 -30.12 41.28
CA ALA A 102 -28.04 -29.65 39.94
C ALA A 102 -28.16 -28.12 39.84
N GLU A 103 -29.19 -27.54 40.47
CA GLU A 103 -29.39 -26.09 40.52
C GLU A 103 -28.24 -25.40 41.27
N ARG A 104 -27.84 -25.95 42.42
CA ARG A 104 -26.74 -25.42 43.24
C ARG A 104 -25.43 -25.37 42.45
N CYS A 105 -25.15 -26.41 41.65
CA CYS A 105 -23.92 -26.52 40.87
C CYS A 105 -24.05 -25.92 39.45
N GLY A 106 -25.21 -25.36 39.12
CA GLY A 106 -25.52 -24.83 37.79
C GLY A 106 -25.42 -25.85 36.67
N LEU A 107 -25.58 -27.15 36.96
CA LEU A 107 -25.54 -28.23 35.99
C LEU A 107 -26.91 -28.38 35.32
N PRO A 108 -27.02 -28.24 33.98
CA PRO A 108 -28.28 -28.48 33.29
C PRO A 108 -28.79 -29.89 33.55
N LEU A 109 -29.96 -29.99 34.19
CA LEU A 109 -30.68 -31.24 34.40
C LEU A 109 -31.95 -31.22 33.55
N VAL A 110 -32.08 -32.21 32.67
CA VAL A 110 -33.15 -32.27 31.68
C VAL A 110 -33.88 -33.60 31.78
N GLU A 111 -35.20 -33.55 31.84
CA GLU A 111 -36.07 -34.73 31.85
C GLU A 111 -36.57 -35.03 30.44
N LEU A 112 -36.45 -36.28 29.98
CA LEU A 112 -37.11 -36.78 28.78
C LEU A 112 -38.40 -37.51 29.21
N HIS A 113 -39.55 -36.92 28.88
CA HIS A 113 -40.87 -37.40 29.31
C HIS A 113 -41.43 -38.56 28.46
N ARG A 114 -40.75 -38.91 27.37
CA ARG A 114 -41.13 -40.00 26.47
C ARG A 114 -39.95 -40.96 26.36
N VAL A 115 -40.27 -42.25 26.18
CA VAL A 115 -39.27 -43.29 25.92
C VAL A 115 -38.48 -42.90 24.68
N THR A 116 -37.18 -42.70 24.84
CA THR A 116 -36.32 -42.12 23.80
C THR A 116 -35.11 -43.01 23.60
N PRO A 117 -35.01 -43.70 22.45
CA PRO A 117 -33.79 -44.43 22.12
C PRO A 117 -32.58 -43.50 22.15
N PHE A 118 -31.63 -43.74 23.05
CA PHE A 118 -30.43 -42.91 23.17
C PHE A 118 -29.51 -43.00 21.95
N VAL A 119 -29.59 -44.08 21.16
CA VAL A 119 -28.79 -44.25 19.93
C VAL A 119 -28.99 -43.09 18.94
N PRO A 120 -30.21 -42.77 18.48
CA PRO A 120 -30.48 -41.58 17.67
C PRO A 120 -29.98 -40.25 18.24
N ILE A 121 -30.02 -40.08 19.57
CA ILE A 121 -29.47 -38.88 20.21
C ILE A 121 -27.95 -38.85 20.07
N THR A 122 -27.28 -39.96 20.41
CA THR A 122 -25.82 -40.06 20.30
C THR A 122 -25.35 -39.90 18.86
N GLU A 123 -26.03 -40.50 17.88
CA GLU A 123 -25.72 -40.36 16.45
C GLU A 123 -25.86 -38.91 15.98
N ALA A 124 -26.97 -38.23 16.32
CA ALA A 124 -27.21 -36.86 15.90
C ALA A 124 -26.19 -35.87 16.50
N VAL A 125 -25.85 -36.02 17.79
CA VAL A 125 -24.88 -35.14 18.43
C VAL A 125 -23.47 -35.43 17.94
N HIS A 126 -23.08 -36.70 17.76
CA HIS A 126 -21.78 -37.04 17.16
C HIS A 126 -21.67 -36.52 15.72
N ALA A 127 -22.73 -36.60 14.93
CA ALA A 127 -22.74 -36.04 13.57
C ALA A 127 -22.49 -34.53 13.59
N LEU A 128 -23.13 -33.78 14.49
CA LEU A 128 -22.87 -32.34 14.67
C LEU A 128 -21.42 -32.06 15.09
N ILE A 129 -20.89 -32.82 16.05
CA ILE A 129 -19.51 -32.64 16.54
C ILE A 129 -18.51 -32.89 15.40
N VAL A 130 -18.70 -33.98 14.64
CA VAL A 130 -17.84 -34.34 13.50
C VAL A 130 -17.94 -33.30 12.39
N ASP A 131 -19.14 -32.85 12.04
CA ASP A 131 -19.36 -31.82 11.01
C ASP A 131 -18.70 -30.49 11.39
N ALA A 132 -18.78 -30.10 12.66
CA ALA A 132 -18.12 -28.90 13.16
C ALA A 132 -16.58 -29.01 13.09
N GLN A 133 -16.01 -30.19 13.35
CA GLN A 133 -14.57 -30.44 13.21
C GLN A 133 -14.12 -30.46 11.74
N LEU A 134 -14.88 -31.10 10.86
CA LEU A 134 -14.64 -31.11 9.40
C LEU A 134 -14.68 -29.70 8.82
N THR A 135 -15.62 -28.87 9.27
CA THR A 135 -15.73 -27.47 8.83
C THR A 135 -14.51 -26.65 9.23
N GLU A 136 -14.02 -26.82 10.47
CA GLU A 136 -12.80 -26.13 10.95
C GLU A 136 -11.55 -26.57 10.16
N LEU A 137 -11.43 -27.86 9.86
CA LEU A 137 -10.34 -28.42 9.08
C LEU A 137 -10.36 -27.91 7.63
N ARG A 138 -11.52 -27.97 6.97
CA ARG A 138 -11.70 -27.47 5.59
C ARG A 138 -11.38 -25.98 5.48
N ALA A 139 -11.83 -25.16 6.44
CA ALA A 139 -11.50 -23.75 6.46
C ALA A 139 -9.98 -23.52 6.60
N THR A 140 -9.31 -24.31 7.43
CA THR A 140 -7.85 -24.23 7.60
C THR A 140 -7.10 -24.66 6.33
N GLU A 141 -7.57 -25.72 5.66
CA GLU A 141 -7.02 -26.19 4.38
C GLU A 141 -7.21 -25.16 3.26
N GLU A 142 -8.41 -24.56 3.15
CA GLU A 142 -8.70 -23.49 2.21
C GLU A 142 -7.77 -22.29 2.40
N ILE A 143 -7.58 -21.85 3.65
CA ILE A 143 -6.62 -20.79 4.00
C ILE A 143 -5.21 -21.19 3.52
N HIS A 144 -4.77 -22.42 3.82
CA HIS A 144 -3.43 -22.87 3.45
C HIS A 144 -3.23 -22.87 1.94
N GLN A 145 -4.18 -23.43 1.18
CA GLN A 145 -4.13 -23.51 -0.27
C GLN A 145 -4.12 -22.11 -0.89
N ARG A 146 -5.04 -21.23 -0.48
CA ARG A 146 -5.19 -19.89 -1.06
C ARG A 146 -3.92 -19.05 -0.91
N PHE A 147 -3.33 -19.02 0.28
CA PHE A 147 -2.10 -18.24 0.51
C PHE A 147 -0.85 -18.89 -0.09
N THR A 148 -0.86 -20.21 -0.31
CA THR A 148 0.20 -20.88 -1.08
C THR A 148 0.14 -20.46 -2.55
N GLU A 149 -1.04 -20.45 -3.16
CA GLU A 149 -1.26 -19.96 -4.54
C GLU A 149 -0.78 -18.51 -4.70
N LEU A 150 -1.25 -17.60 -3.83
CA LEU A 150 -0.82 -16.19 -3.84
C LEU A 150 0.70 -16.00 -3.68
N SER A 151 1.34 -16.87 -2.90
CA SER A 151 2.79 -16.82 -2.72
C SER A 151 3.54 -17.24 -3.98
N VAL A 152 3.06 -18.27 -4.68
CA VAL A 152 3.64 -18.78 -5.93
C VAL A 152 3.43 -17.79 -7.07
N GLU A 153 2.25 -17.17 -7.17
CA GLU A 153 1.92 -16.16 -8.18
C GLU A 153 2.64 -14.81 -7.94
N GLY A 154 3.23 -14.62 -6.76
CA GLY A 154 3.87 -13.35 -6.40
C GLY A 154 2.85 -12.22 -6.23
N ALA A 155 1.70 -12.51 -5.63
CA ALA A 155 0.59 -11.58 -5.47
C ALA A 155 1.02 -10.24 -4.84
N GLU A 156 0.42 -9.16 -5.32
CA GLU A 156 0.65 -7.82 -4.78
C GLU A 156 0.13 -7.71 -3.34
N PRO A 157 0.77 -6.94 -2.44
CA PRO A 157 0.38 -6.86 -1.04
C PRO A 157 -1.08 -6.48 -0.80
N ALA A 158 -1.65 -5.64 -1.66
CA ALA A 158 -3.06 -5.27 -1.60
C ALA A 158 -4.00 -6.47 -1.80
N GLU A 159 -3.63 -7.40 -2.68
CA GLU A 159 -4.41 -8.61 -2.94
C GLU A 159 -4.35 -9.57 -1.76
N VAL A 160 -3.17 -9.75 -1.17
CA VAL A 160 -2.99 -10.60 0.02
C VAL A 160 -3.82 -10.08 1.20
N VAL A 161 -3.83 -8.76 1.41
CA VAL A 161 -4.65 -8.11 2.45
C VAL A 161 -6.14 -8.25 2.17
N ARG A 162 -6.56 -8.13 0.89
CA ARG A 162 -7.95 -8.33 0.47
C ARG A 162 -8.43 -9.75 0.72
N GLN A 163 -7.67 -10.75 0.30
CA GLN A 163 -7.98 -12.17 0.51
C GLN A 163 -8.07 -12.52 2.01
N ALA A 164 -7.18 -11.96 2.83
CA ALA A 164 -7.27 -12.11 4.28
C ALA A 164 -8.57 -11.52 4.84
N ALA A 165 -8.97 -10.33 4.42
CA ALA A 165 -10.21 -9.71 4.89
C ALA A 165 -11.47 -10.47 4.42
N GLU A 166 -11.47 -11.01 3.20
CA GLU A 166 -12.57 -11.81 2.64
C GLU A 166 -12.76 -13.12 3.41
N LEU A 167 -11.69 -13.89 3.60
CA LEU A 167 -11.74 -15.17 4.35
C LEU A 167 -12.03 -14.97 5.85
N ALA A 168 -11.62 -13.83 6.44
CA ALA A 168 -11.93 -13.50 7.82
C ALA A 168 -13.35 -12.95 8.02
N GLY A 169 -13.96 -12.38 6.97
CA GLY A 169 -15.15 -11.52 7.10
C GLY A 169 -14.91 -10.27 7.95
N CYS A 170 -13.64 -9.86 8.14
CA CYS A 170 -13.24 -8.81 9.08
C CYS A 170 -12.23 -7.84 8.41
N PRO A 171 -12.19 -6.56 8.81
CA PRO A 171 -11.20 -5.62 8.32
C PRO A 171 -9.77 -6.07 8.62
N VAL A 172 -8.88 -5.89 7.65
CA VAL A 172 -7.45 -6.17 7.76
C VAL A 172 -6.65 -4.93 7.36
N VAL A 173 -5.62 -4.60 8.13
CA VAL A 173 -4.70 -3.48 7.89
C VAL A 173 -3.27 -3.97 7.92
N LEU A 174 -2.50 -3.64 6.89
CA LEU A 174 -1.05 -3.81 6.81
C LEU A 174 -0.38 -2.46 7.08
N GLU A 175 0.50 -2.40 8.06
CA GLU A 175 1.29 -1.21 8.39
C GLU A 175 2.80 -1.50 8.41
N ASN A 176 3.62 -0.45 8.28
CA ASN A 176 5.06 -0.54 8.54
C ASN A 176 5.37 -0.36 10.05
N LEU A 177 6.65 -0.45 10.41
CA LEU A 177 7.09 -0.25 11.80
C LEU A 177 6.84 1.17 12.34
N SER A 178 6.73 2.16 11.45
CA SER A 178 6.36 3.53 11.76
C SER A 178 4.85 3.74 11.93
N ARG A 179 4.05 2.66 11.90
CA ARG A 179 2.57 2.66 12.01
C ARG A 179 1.85 3.37 10.87
N GLN A 180 2.52 3.49 9.72
CA GLN A 180 1.92 4.01 8.48
C GLN A 180 1.27 2.85 7.72
N VAL A 181 0.06 3.09 7.22
CA VAL A 181 -0.73 2.07 6.52
C VAL A 181 -0.19 1.86 5.12
N LEU A 182 0.23 0.64 4.84
CA LEU A 182 0.71 0.19 3.53
C LEU A 182 -0.40 -0.40 2.68
N GLY A 183 -1.42 -0.99 3.32
CA GLY A 183 -2.58 -1.57 2.65
C GLY A 183 -3.69 -1.86 3.64
N TYR A 184 -4.94 -1.90 3.17
CA TYR A 184 -6.08 -2.28 4.00
C TYR A 184 -7.21 -2.85 3.14
N ALA A 185 -8.07 -3.64 3.77
CA ALA A 185 -9.33 -4.10 3.23
C ALA A 185 -10.39 -4.03 4.34
N THR A 186 -11.56 -3.47 4.03
CA THR A 186 -12.54 -3.11 5.06
C THR A 186 -13.58 -4.17 5.36
N ALA A 187 -13.65 -5.25 4.56
CA ALA A 187 -14.71 -6.27 4.64
C ALA A 187 -16.12 -5.65 4.74
N GLY A 188 -16.40 -4.62 3.93
CA GLY A 188 -17.70 -3.92 3.92
C GLY A 188 -17.86 -2.82 4.98
N GLN A 189 -16.88 -2.62 5.87
CA GLN A 189 -16.89 -1.49 6.83
C GLN A 189 -16.45 -0.17 6.19
N ASN A 190 -16.76 0.95 6.85
CA ASN A 190 -16.34 2.28 6.40
C ASN A 190 -14.83 2.49 6.62
N ALA A 191 -14.10 2.78 5.54
CA ALA A 191 -12.65 2.99 5.55
C ALA A 191 -12.22 4.19 6.40
N GLU A 192 -13.00 5.27 6.42
CA GLU A 192 -12.68 6.46 7.21
C GLU A 192 -12.74 6.16 8.70
N LEU A 193 -13.78 5.44 9.15
CA LEU A 193 -13.90 5.02 10.55
C LEU A 193 -12.76 4.06 10.95
N LEU A 194 -12.33 3.19 10.05
CA LEU A 194 -11.23 2.26 10.29
C LEU A 194 -9.88 2.95 10.45
N LEU A 195 -9.58 3.95 9.61
CA LEU A 195 -8.24 4.55 9.49
C LEU A 195 -8.09 5.92 10.18
N ARG A 196 -9.16 6.50 10.70
CA ARG A 196 -9.10 7.80 11.39
C ARG A 196 -8.19 7.71 12.62
N GLY A 197 -7.14 8.53 12.63
CA GLY A 197 -6.17 8.53 13.72
C GLY A 197 -5.38 7.21 13.86
N TRP A 198 -5.24 6.45 12.77
CA TRP A 198 -4.66 5.10 12.77
C TRP A 198 -3.33 5.01 13.53
N GLU A 199 -2.39 5.93 13.29
CA GLU A 199 -1.08 5.88 13.93
C GLU A 199 -1.17 5.88 15.47
N GLN A 200 -2.03 6.76 16.02
CA GLN A 200 -2.25 6.87 17.46
C GLN A 200 -2.98 5.65 18.02
N HIS A 201 -3.97 5.14 17.27
CA HIS A 201 -4.71 3.93 17.62
C HIS A 201 -3.81 2.69 17.62
N SER A 202 -3.05 2.47 16.55
CA SER A 202 -2.15 1.31 16.38
C SER A 202 -1.06 1.24 17.46
N ARG A 203 -0.55 2.39 17.93
CA ARG A 203 0.42 2.47 19.04
C ARG A 203 -0.14 1.96 20.38
N ARG A 204 -1.46 1.96 20.57
CA ARG A 204 -2.12 1.47 21.80
C ARG A 204 -2.34 -0.04 21.78
N ILE A 205 -2.32 -0.67 20.60
CA ILE A 205 -2.55 -2.09 20.43
C ILE A 205 -1.35 -2.87 20.98
N ARG A 206 -1.59 -3.65 22.04
CA ARG A 206 -0.58 -4.48 22.69
C ARG A 206 -0.29 -5.72 21.84
N GLN A 207 0.99 -6.02 21.70
CA GLN A 207 1.45 -7.23 21.01
C GLN A 207 2.56 -7.88 21.82
N THR A 208 2.26 -9.05 22.38
CA THR A 208 3.21 -9.88 23.11
C THR A 208 3.62 -11.06 22.24
N GLY A 209 4.85 -11.02 21.71
CA GLY A 209 5.36 -12.04 20.79
C GLY A 209 5.03 -11.75 19.32
N ARG A 210 5.15 -12.76 18.46
CA ARG A 210 5.00 -12.58 17.01
C ARG A 210 3.54 -12.42 16.59
N THR A 211 2.64 -13.23 17.14
CA THR A 211 1.19 -13.18 16.90
C THR A 211 0.46 -13.08 18.24
N ALA A 212 -0.42 -12.10 18.42
CA ALA A 212 -1.17 -11.90 19.67
C ALA A 212 -2.52 -11.21 19.43
N TYR A 213 -3.50 -11.51 20.28
CA TYR A 213 -4.77 -10.81 20.33
C TYR A 213 -4.78 -9.81 21.48
N ASP A 214 -5.15 -8.57 21.20
CA ASP A 214 -5.43 -7.54 22.20
C ASP A 214 -6.95 -7.47 22.44
N PRO A 215 -7.47 -7.99 23.56
CA PRO A 215 -8.89 -7.98 23.85
C PRO A 215 -9.43 -6.57 24.13
N ASP A 216 -8.62 -5.66 24.67
CA ASP A 216 -9.04 -4.28 24.97
C ASP A 216 -9.24 -3.48 23.67
N ALA A 217 -8.39 -3.73 22.67
CA ALA A 217 -8.46 -3.06 21.39
C ALA A 217 -9.34 -3.80 20.36
N GLY A 218 -9.55 -5.11 20.53
CA GLY A 218 -10.26 -5.97 19.58
C GLY A 218 -9.47 -6.25 18.30
N TRP A 219 -8.14 -6.40 18.41
CA TRP A 219 -7.25 -6.60 17.26
C TRP A 219 -6.37 -7.83 17.44
N LEU A 220 -6.40 -8.71 16.45
CA LEU A 220 -5.44 -9.78 16.26
C LEU A 220 -4.29 -9.25 15.41
N VAL A 221 -3.06 -9.39 15.88
CA VAL A 221 -1.88 -8.81 15.23
C VAL A 221 -0.82 -9.86 15.02
N THR A 222 -0.16 -9.83 13.87
CA THR A 222 1.08 -10.58 13.64
C THR A 222 2.17 -9.73 12.99
N MET A 223 3.44 -10.02 13.28
CA MET A 223 4.57 -9.38 12.61
C MET A 223 4.74 -9.89 11.18
N VAL A 224 5.08 -8.98 10.27
CA VAL A 224 5.39 -9.29 8.88
C VAL A 224 6.88 -9.11 8.64
N GLY A 225 7.55 -10.20 8.28
CA GLY A 225 9.00 -10.28 8.18
C GLY A 225 9.51 -11.70 8.08
N ALA A 226 10.80 -11.85 7.76
CA ALA A 226 11.46 -13.14 7.65
C ALA A 226 12.88 -13.05 8.21
N ARG A 227 13.43 -14.17 8.68
CA ARG A 227 14.81 -14.29 9.20
C ARG A 227 15.14 -13.27 10.31
N GLY A 228 14.18 -13.02 11.20
CA GLY A 228 14.33 -12.06 12.31
C GLY A 228 14.31 -10.59 11.89
N GLN A 229 14.07 -10.29 10.60
CA GLN A 229 13.91 -8.93 10.10
C GLN A 229 12.44 -8.65 9.79
N ASP A 230 11.76 -8.11 10.80
CA ASP A 230 10.39 -7.61 10.65
C ASP A 230 10.39 -6.20 10.06
N TRP A 231 9.41 -5.94 9.20
CA TRP A 231 9.28 -4.67 8.49
C TRP A 231 7.89 -4.06 8.61
N GLY A 232 6.92 -4.84 9.12
CA GLY A 232 5.55 -4.39 9.25
C GLY A 232 4.73 -5.27 10.17
N ARG A 233 3.46 -4.93 10.28
CA ARG A 233 2.46 -5.68 11.05
C ARG A 233 1.21 -5.84 10.20
N LEU A 234 0.58 -7.01 10.34
CA LEU A 234 -0.73 -7.27 9.78
C LEU A 234 -1.70 -7.36 10.96
N LEU A 235 -2.77 -6.57 10.88
CA LEU A 235 -3.75 -6.40 11.95
C LEU A 235 -5.13 -6.77 11.41
N LEU A 236 -5.85 -7.63 12.12
CA LEU A 236 -7.21 -8.04 11.81
C LEU A 236 -8.13 -7.62 12.96
N ARG A 237 -9.22 -6.93 12.63
CA ARG A 237 -10.18 -6.45 13.64
C ARG A 237 -11.15 -7.58 14.01
N TRP A 238 -11.05 -8.07 15.23
CA TRP A 238 -11.97 -9.05 15.80
C TRP A 238 -12.52 -8.52 17.14
N PRO A 239 -13.71 -7.91 17.15
CA PRO A 239 -14.30 -7.34 18.37
C PRO A 239 -14.85 -8.40 19.35
N GLY A 240 -14.64 -9.70 19.07
CA GLY A 240 -15.27 -10.79 19.82
C GLY A 240 -16.68 -11.10 19.32
N ASP A 241 -17.19 -12.27 19.71
CA ASP A 241 -18.59 -12.60 19.56
C ASP A 241 -19.28 -12.40 20.92
N LEU A 242 -20.09 -11.34 21.01
CA LEU A 242 -20.84 -10.99 22.22
C LEU A 242 -21.86 -12.06 22.62
N SER A 243 -22.23 -12.97 21.70
CA SER A 243 -23.23 -14.01 21.95
C SER A 243 -22.67 -15.29 22.57
N THR A 244 -21.39 -15.60 22.36
CA THR A 244 -20.74 -16.83 22.84
C THR A 244 -19.82 -16.62 24.05
N GLY A 245 -19.63 -15.37 24.50
CA GLY A 245 -18.76 -15.04 25.62
C GLY A 245 -17.27 -15.36 25.37
N ALA A 246 -16.90 -15.69 24.14
CA ALA A 246 -15.55 -16.07 23.76
C ALA A 246 -14.66 -14.82 23.68
N GLY A 247 -13.80 -14.65 24.70
CA GLY A 247 -12.84 -13.55 24.78
C GLY A 247 -11.60 -13.70 23.87
N THR A 248 -11.55 -14.72 23.00
CA THR A 248 -10.43 -14.99 22.10
C THR A 248 -10.90 -15.29 20.66
N PRO A 249 -10.12 -14.87 19.64
CA PRO A 249 -10.45 -15.17 18.25
C PRO A 249 -10.31 -16.68 17.96
N PRO A 250 -11.15 -17.24 17.07
CA PRO A 250 -11.00 -18.61 16.59
C PRO A 250 -9.60 -18.88 16.03
N THR A 251 -9.05 -20.07 16.30
CA THR A 251 -7.68 -20.47 15.88
C THR A 251 -7.45 -20.28 14.38
N ARG A 252 -8.47 -20.54 13.54
CA ARG A 252 -8.39 -20.31 12.09
C ARG A 252 -8.03 -18.87 11.70
N LEU A 253 -8.43 -17.86 12.47
CA LEU A 253 -8.09 -16.45 12.19
C LEU A 253 -6.62 -16.16 12.50
N THR A 254 -6.06 -16.81 13.54
CA THR A 254 -4.62 -16.78 13.82
C THR A 254 -3.84 -17.39 12.67
N ILE A 255 -4.23 -18.58 12.21
CA ILE A 255 -3.60 -19.27 11.08
C ILE A 255 -3.68 -18.40 9.82
N LEU A 256 -4.87 -17.87 9.50
CA LEU A 256 -5.07 -16.95 8.38
C LEU A 256 -4.09 -15.79 8.39
N LEU A 257 -3.99 -15.09 9.53
CA LEU A 257 -3.15 -13.90 9.64
C LEU A 257 -1.66 -14.25 9.49
N GLU A 258 -1.22 -15.37 10.07
CA GLU A 258 0.15 -15.86 9.96
C GLU A 258 0.50 -16.31 8.53
N ARG A 259 -0.43 -16.94 7.82
CA ARG A 259 -0.26 -17.31 6.41
C ARG A 259 -0.17 -16.06 5.53
N ALA A 260 -1.07 -15.10 5.70
CA ALA A 260 -1.03 -13.83 4.99
C ALA A 260 0.29 -13.06 5.25
N ALA A 261 0.74 -12.99 6.51
CA ALA A 261 2.01 -12.35 6.85
C ALA A 261 3.21 -13.08 6.24
N SER A 262 3.17 -14.42 6.19
CA SER A 262 4.21 -15.22 5.52
C SER A 262 4.25 -14.95 4.00
N THR A 263 3.09 -14.89 3.34
CA THR A 263 2.98 -14.54 1.92
C THR A 263 3.53 -13.14 1.63
N LEU A 264 3.17 -12.15 2.45
CA LEU A 264 3.71 -10.78 2.36
C LEU A 264 5.23 -10.74 2.56
N ALA A 265 5.74 -11.50 3.53
CA ALA A 265 7.18 -11.58 3.79
C ALA A 265 7.95 -12.23 2.63
N LEU A 266 7.42 -13.31 2.06
CA LEU A 266 7.99 -13.99 0.89
C LEU A 266 8.00 -13.09 -0.35
N GLY A 267 6.89 -12.42 -0.64
CA GLY A 267 6.81 -11.47 -1.76
C GLY A 267 7.87 -10.37 -1.66
N ARG A 268 8.15 -9.88 -0.44
CA ARG A 268 9.21 -8.89 -0.19
C ARG A 268 10.63 -9.46 -0.34
N LEU A 269 10.88 -10.72 0.08
CA LEU A 269 12.17 -11.37 -0.13
C LEU A 269 12.50 -11.54 -1.62
N ILE A 270 11.51 -11.88 -2.43
CA ILE A 270 11.65 -12.01 -3.89
C ILE A 270 11.94 -10.64 -4.52
N ARG A 271 11.27 -9.58 -4.07
CA ARG A 271 11.38 -8.22 -4.64
C ARG A 271 12.53 -7.38 -4.06
N ARG A 272 13.25 -7.90 -3.05
CA ARG A 272 14.51 -7.38 -2.49
C ARG A 272 14.53 -5.89 -2.08
N ASP A 273 13.39 -5.30 -1.73
CA ASP A 273 13.31 -3.85 -1.49
C ASP A 273 12.36 -3.49 -0.36
N ALA A 274 12.92 -2.98 0.74
CA ALA A 274 12.15 -2.53 1.88
C ALA A 274 11.38 -1.22 1.62
N GLU A 275 12.04 -0.30 0.93
CA GLU A 275 11.48 0.99 0.49
C GLU A 275 10.61 0.85 -0.76
N GLY A 276 10.74 -0.25 -1.51
CA GLY A 276 10.00 -0.46 -2.76
C GLY A 276 8.48 -0.45 -2.58
N LEU A 277 7.96 -1.02 -1.49
CA LEU A 277 6.52 -1.06 -1.24
C LEU A 277 5.96 0.34 -0.94
N GLU A 278 6.62 1.11 -0.08
CA GLU A 278 6.23 2.49 0.21
C GLU A 278 6.29 3.36 -1.05
N ARG A 279 7.38 3.25 -1.83
CA ARG A 279 7.50 3.90 -3.14
C ARG A 279 6.39 3.50 -4.10
N GLN A 280 6.03 2.22 -4.14
CA GLN A 280 4.93 1.72 -4.98
C GLN A 280 3.58 2.29 -4.54
N ILE A 281 3.35 2.46 -3.24
CA ILE A 281 2.14 3.09 -2.71
C ILE A 281 2.12 4.58 -3.06
N HIS A 282 3.23 5.31 -2.85
CA HIS A 282 3.34 6.71 -3.24
C HIS A 282 3.04 6.87 -4.73
N ARG A 283 3.61 6.00 -5.58
CA ARG A 283 3.30 5.94 -7.01
C ARG A 283 1.82 5.73 -7.27
N ASN A 284 1.23 4.68 -6.72
CA ASN A 284 -0.18 4.36 -6.96
C ASN A 284 -1.11 5.50 -6.54
N LEU A 285 -0.80 6.22 -5.45
CA LEU A 285 -1.56 7.38 -5.00
C LEU A 285 -1.38 8.58 -5.93
N LEU A 286 -0.14 8.88 -6.32
CA LEU A 286 0.16 10.02 -7.19
C LEU A 286 -0.40 9.79 -8.61
N THR A 287 -0.27 8.58 -9.15
CA THR A 287 -0.93 8.17 -10.41
C THR A 287 -2.45 8.27 -10.31
N ALA A 288 -3.07 7.80 -9.21
CA ALA A 288 -4.51 7.92 -9.02
C ALA A 288 -4.99 9.40 -8.98
N LEU A 289 -4.16 10.32 -8.49
CA LEU A 289 -4.43 11.77 -8.56
C LEU A 289 -4.31 12.31 -9.98
N LEU A 290 -3.28 11.89 -10.72
CA LEU A 290 -3.05 12.34 -12.09
C LEU A 290 -4.14 11.83 -13.05
N ASP A 291 -4.58 10.59 -12.88
CA ASP A 291 -5.54 9.93 -13.77
C ASP A 291 -6.99 10.10 -13.32
N HIS A 292 -7.24 10.69 -12.14
CA HIS A 292 -8.56 10.71 -11.49
C HIS A 292 -9.20 9.32 -11.34
N ALA A 293 -8.37 8.29 -11.20
CA ALA A 293 -8.85 6.92 -11.07
C ALA A 293 -9.59 6.65 -9.75
N ARG A 294 -9.50 7.58 -8.78
CA ARG A 294 -10.14 7.47 -7.45
C ARG A 294 -10.73 8.81 -7.00
N PRO A 295 -11.77 8.78 -6.13
CA PRO A 295 -12.25 9.98 -5.45
C PRO A 295 -11.15 10.66 -4.63
N VAL A 296 -11.16 11.99 -4.64
CA VAL A 296 -10.15 12.83 -3.94
C VAL A 296 -10.10 12.51 -2.44
N ASP A 297 -11.24 12.26 -1.81
CA ASP A 297 -11.33 11.94 -0.38
C ASP A 297 -10.67 10.60 -0.05
N GLU A 298 -10.78 9.60 -0.95
CA GLU A 298 -10.11 8.31 -0.77
C GLU A 298 -8.59 8.47 -0.84
N VAL A 299 -8.10 9.30 -1.77
CA VAL A 299 -6.67 9.58 -1.87
C VAL A 299 -6.18 10.34 -0.63
N ALA A 300 -6.91 11.36 -0.17
CA ALA A 300 -6.56 12.11 1.02
C ALA A 300 -6.51 11.19 2.27
N LEU A 301 -7.49 10.28 2.40
CA LEU A 301 -7.52 9.30 3.49
C LEU A 301 -6.30 8.38 3.46
N ARG A 302 -5.96 7.82 2.29
CA ARG A 302 -4.80 6.92 2.12
C ARG A 302 -3.48 7.65 2.36
N ALA A 303 -3.31 8.85 1.81
CA ALA A 303 -2.12 9.65 2.00
C ALA A 303 -1.92 9.99 3.49
N ARG A 304 -2.99 10.39 4.19
CA ARG A 304 -2.95 10.62 5.64
C ARG A 304 -2.58 9.36 6.42
N ALA A 305 -3.14 8.20 6.06
CA ALA A 305 -2.83 6.92 6.69
C ALA A 305 -1.37 6.49 6.46
N LEU A 306 -0.76 6.95 5.37
CA LEU A 306 0.66 6.80 5.04
C LEU A 306 1.56 7.84 5.74
N GLY A 307 0.99 8.77 6.51
CA GLY A 307 1.72 9.86 7.18
C GLY A 307 1.95 11.10 6.30
N VAL A 308 1.29 11.19 5.15
CA VAL A 308 1.35 12.33 4.22
C VAL A 308 -0.03 13.02 4.18
N PRO A 309 -0.39 13.86 5.16
CA PRO A 309 -1.67 14.56 5.16
C PRO A 309 -1.70 15.58 4.00
N LEU A 310 -2.63 15.39 3.06
CA LEU A 310 -2.83 16.28 1.91
C LEU A 310 -4.03 17.22 2.10
N ASP A 311 -4.93 16.89 3.03
CA ASP A 311 -6.12 17.67 3.32
C ASP A 311 -5.77 18.97 4.06
N ARG A 312 -6.39 20.08 3.63
CA ARG A 312 -6.18 21.42 4.21
C ARG A 312 -4.71 21.84 4.24
N ARG A 313 -3.91 21.40 3.26
CA ARG A 313 -2.52 21.80 3.06
C ARG A 313 -2.38 22.66 1.82
N HIS A 314 -1.31 23.45 1.79
CA HIS A 314 -0.84 24.11 0.59
C HIS A 314 0.02 23.12 -0.20
N LEU A 315 -0.41 22.76 -1.40
CA LEU A 315 0.20 21.70 -2.20
C LEU A 315 1.01 22.28 -3.34
N VAL A 316 2.17 21.70 -3.62
CA VAL A 316 3.07 22.14 -4.70
C VAL A 316 3.58 20.92 -5.45
N GLY A 317 3.30 20.85 -6.74
CA GLY A 317 3.88 19.88 -7.66
C GLY A 317 5.31 20.27 -7.99
N VAL A 318 6.21 19.31 -7.90
CA VAL A 318 7.63 19.44 -8.24
C VAL A 318 8.02 18.29 -9.16
N VAL A 319 8.82 18.57 -10.18
CA VAL A 319 9.37 17.57 -11.10
C VAL A 319 10.88 17.69 -11.10
N VAL A 320 11.53 16.56 -10.90
CA VAL A 320 12.98 16.42 -10.91
C VAL A 320 13.39 15.52 -12.05
N ARG A 321 14.35 15.96 -12.87
CA ARG A 321 14.90 15.14 -13.96
C ARG A 321 16.34 15.51 -14.30
N TYR A 322 17.03 14.62 -15.01
CA TYR A 322 18.36 14.91 -15.54
C TYR A 322 18.32 15.88 -16.73
N ARG A 323 19.39 16.64 -16.94
CA ARG A 323 19.57 17.45 -18.16
C ARG A 323 19.92 16.57 -19.37
N ALA A 324 19.48 17.01 -20.56
CA ALA A 324 19.62 16.26 -21.81
C ALA A 324 21.06 16.16 -22.35
N ASP A 325 21.93 17.12 -22.04
CA ASP A 325 23.31 17.21 -22.55
C ASP A 325 24.28 16.23 -21.86
N ASP A 326 23.78 15.29 -21.06
CA ASP A 326 24.63 14.41 -20.27
C ASP A 326 25.04 13.18 -21.11
N PRO A 327 26.36 12.93 -21.33
CA PRO A 327 26.87 11.90 -22.25
C PRO A 327 26.48 10.44 -21.95
N GLY A 328 25.68 10.17 -20.91
CA GLY A 328 25.18 8.84 -20.53
C GLY A 328 23.68 8.60 -20.80
N ALA A 329 22.99 9.50 -21.50
CA ALA A 329 21.53 9.46 -21.66
C ALA A 329 20.97 8.23 -22.39
N SER A 330 21.77 7.47 -23.14
CA SER A 330 21.26 6.40 -24.02
C SER A 330 21.43 4.95 -23.53
N ALA A 331 22.05 4.68 -22.38
CA ALA A 331 22.42 3.29 -22.04
C ALA A 331 21.91 2.69 -20.70
N VAL A 332 21.37 3.46 -19.74
CA VAL A 332 20.87 2.87 -18.46
C VAL A 332 19.70 3.68 -17.85
N GLY A 333 18.53 3.74 -18.50
CA GLY A 333 17.41 4.59 -18.06
C GLY A 333 16.79 4.21 -16.71
N GLN A 334 16.49 2.93 -16.48
CA GLN A 334 15.73 2.50 -15.29
C GLN A 334 16.53 2.54 -13.97
N ALA A 335 17.82 2.15 -13.99
CA ALA A 335 18.65 2.22 -12.78
C ALA A 335 18.87 3.68 -12.36
N ARG A 336 19.13 4.56 -13.33
CA ARG A 336 19.32 5.98 -13.09
C ARG A 336 18.06 6.67 -12.55
N LEU A 337 16.89 6.28 -13.06
CA LEU A 337 15.61 6.77 -12.55
C LEU A 337 15.35 6.29 -11.11
N ARG A 338 15.74 5.05 -10.78
CA ARG A 338 15.68 4.52 -9.41
C ARG A 338 16.59 5.31 -8.46
N ASP A 339 17.84 5.58 -8.87
CA ASP A 339 18.78 6.38 -8.08
C ASP A 339 18.26 7.80 -7.87
N LEU A 340 17.65 8.41 -8.90
CA LEU A 340 17.02 9.72 -8.78
C LEU A 340 15.82 9.70 -7.83
N ALA A 341 14.95 8.69 -7.92
CA ALA A 341 13.80 8.55 -7.03
C ALA A 341 14.23 8.35 -5.56
N GLU A 342 15.33 7.63 -5.34
CA GLU A 342 15.95 7.45 -4.02
C GLU A 342 16.54 8.77 -3.50
N ALA A 343 17.30 9.48 -4.33
CA ALA A 343 17.85 10.78 -3.98
C ALA A 343 16.76 11.82 -3.66
N VAL A 344 15.67 11.84 -4.43
CA VAL A 344 14.49 12.68 -4.17
C VAL A 344 13.81 12.32 -2.85
N SER A 345 13.63 11.04 -2.57
CA SER A 345 13.01 10.57 -1.33
C SER A 345 13.90 10.90 -0.11
N GLN A 346 15.22 10.77 -0.24
CA GLN A 346 16.16 11.18 0.80
C GLN A 346 16.17 12.70 0.98
N ALA A 347 16.13 13.48 -0.09
CA ALA A 347 16.09 14.95 -0.02
C ALA A 347 14.82 15.47 0.68
N LEU A 348 13.67 14.81 0.50
CA LEU A 348 12.45 15.11 1.27
C LEU A 348 12.67 14.91 2.76
N ARG A 349 13.28 13.77 3.15
CA ARG A 349 13.58 13.46 4.55
C ARG A 349 14.58 14.44 5.17
N ASP A 350 15.69 14.72 4.48
CA ASP A 350 16.74 15.63 4.93
C ASP A 350 16.26 17.07 5.07
N ALA A 351 15.30 17.48 4.23
CA ALA A 351 14.65 18.79 4.31
C ALA A 351 13.48 18.83 5.32
N GLY A 352 13.11 17.70 5.94
CA GLY A 352 11.96 17.61 6.85
C GLY A 352 10.62 17.88 6.18
N LEU A 353 10.52 17.64 4.87
CA LEU A 353 9.34 17.92 4.06
C LEU A 353 8.44 16.70 3.96
N THR A 354 7.13 16.95 3.95
CA THR A 354 6.11 15.92 3.78
C THR A 354 5.57 15.97 2.35
N GLY A 355 5.54 14.83 1.66
CA GLY A 355 5.02 14.76 0.30
C GLY A 355 4.94 13.35 -0.27
N LEU A 356 4.20 13.20 -1.36
CA LEU A 356 4.18 11.98 -2.18
C LEU A 356 5.25 12.10 -3.26
N SER A 357 5.97 11.02 -3.57
CA SER A 357 7.02 11.00 -4.59
C SER A 357 6.87 9.79 -5.50
N SER A 358 7.08 9.96 -6.80
CA SER A 358 6.92 8.89 -7.77
C SER A 358 7.65 9.14 -9.08
N THR A 359 8.02 8.08 -9.78
CA THR A 359 8.43 8.14 -11.19
C THR A 359 7.22 8.52 -12.06
N LEU A 360 7.30 9.63 -12.80
CA LEU A 360 6.24 10.11 -13.70
C LEU A 360 6.35 9.52 -15.11
N ASP A 361 7.58 9.41 -15.59
CA ASP A 361 7.94 8.86 -16.89
C ASP A 361 9.34 8.22 -16.78
N ASP A 362 9.91 7.75 -17.89
CA ASP A 362 11.21 7.07 -17.92
C ASP A 362 12.40 7.97 -17.55
N GLN A 363 12.16 9.28 -17.35
CA GLN A 363 13.20 10.29 -17.19
C GLN A 363 12.94 11.26 -16.03
N ALA A 364 11.79 11.20 -15.36
CA ALA A 364 11.37 12.19 -14.37
C ALA A 364 10.74 11.59 -13.11
N VAL A 365 11.05 12.23 -11.98
CA VAL A 365 10.44 11.95 -10.67
C VAL A 365 9.57 13.15 -10.29
N GLY A 366 8.29 12.90 -10.07
CA GLY A 366 7.32 13.84 -9.56
C GLY A 366 7.23 13.79 -8.04
N VAL A 367 7.01 14.94 -7.44
CA VAL A 367 6.79 15.11 -6.01
C VAL A 367 5.58 16.02 -5.81
N LEU A 368 4.67 15.64 -4.93
CA LEU A 368 3.61 16.51 -4.43
C LEU A 368 3.93 16.88 -2.98
N LEU A 369 4.44 18.09 -2.78
CA LEU A 369 4.76 18.63 -1.46
C LEU A 369 3.49 19.07 -0.73
N ALA A 370 3.41 18.80 0.56
CA ALA A 370 2.33 19.20 1.44
C ALA A 370 2.85 20.14 2.53
N LEU A 371 2.53 21.43 2.40
CA LEU A 371 3.02 22.53 3.23
C LEU A 371 1.92 23.08 4.14
N ARG A 372 2.27 23.76 5.23
CA ARG A 372 1.26 24.36 6.12
C ARG A 372 0.56 25.55 5.49
N GLY A 373 1.24 26.28 4.61
CA GLY A 373 0.68 27.45 3.92
C GLY A 373 1.61 27.96 2.83
N ALA A 374 1.10 28.89 2.01
CA ALA A 374 1.83 29.46 0.87
C ALA A 374 3.14 30.16 1.24
N ALA A 375 3.25 30.71 2.46
CA ALA A 375 4.47 31.37 2.93
C ALA A 375 5.67 30.40 3.08
N GLU A 376 5.43 29.10 3.25
CA GLU A 376 6.48 28.08 3.37
C GLU A 376 6.97 27.58 2.00
N GLU A 377 6.32 27.97 0.90
CA GLU A 377 6.59 27.43 -0.44
C GLU A 377 8.03 27.67 -0.91
N GLU A 378 8.48 28.94 -0.96
CA GLU A 378 9.84 29.26 -1.43
C GLU A 378 10.95 28.68 -0.51
N PRO A 379 10.84 28.77 0.84
CA PRO A 379 11.78 28.11 1.73
C PRO A 379 11.82 26.59 1.52
N ALA A 380 10.68 25.93 1.38
CA ALA A 380 10.60 24.48 1.20
C ALA A 380 11.25 24.03 -0.12
N LEU A 381 10.97 24.70 -1.24
CA LEU A 381 11.59 24.35 -2.53
C LEU A 381 13.11 24.56 -2.51
N THR A 382 13.57 25.64 -1.87
CA THR A 382 14.99 25.93 -1.75
C THR A 382 15.71 24.89 -0.88
N ALA A 383 15.09 24.51 0.24
CA ALA A 383 15.59 23.45 1.12
C ALA A 383 15.63 22.11 0.41
N PHE A 384 14.57 21.75 -0.33
CA PHE A 384 14.49 20.51 -1.11
C PHE A 384 15.59 20.44 -2.17
N ALA A 385 15.73 21.48 -3.01
CA ALA A 385 16.77 21.52 -4.04
C ALA A 385 18.19 21.41 -3.44
N THR A 386 18.42 22.10 -2.32
CA THR A 386 19.73 22.08 -1.63
C THR A 386 20.01 20.74 -0.96
N ALA A 387 18.99 20.05 -0.44
CA ALA A 387 19.13 18.67 0.06
C ALA A 387 19.43 17.69 -1.09
N LEU A 388 18.73 17.84 -2.22
CA LEU A 388 18.94 17.00 -3.40
C LEU A 388 20.36 17.12 -3.96
N ASP A 389 20.90 18.35 -4.07
CA ASP A 389 22.27 18.57 -4.50
C ASP A 389 23.28 17.85 -3.58
N ARG A 390 23.11 17.99 -2.24
CA ARG A 390 23.97 17.33 -1.24
C ARG A 390 23.93 15.81 -1.31
N VAL A 391 22.74 15.22 -1.42
CA VAL A 391 22.57 13.76 -1.50
C VAL A 391 23.29 13.20 -2.72
N ARG A 392 23.21 13.91 -3.85
CA ARG A 392 23.83 13.49 -5.11
C ARG A 392 25.35 13.66 -5.10
N GLU A 393 25.87 14.73 -4.51
CA GLU A 393 27.31 14.93 -4.33
C GLU A 393 27.93 13.90 -3.36
N GLY A 394 27.18 13.46 -2.34
CA GLY A 394 27.63 12.46 -1.37
C GLY A 394 27.60 11.01 -1.88
N GLY A 395 26.70 10.67 -2.82
CA GLY A 395 26.55 9.32 -3.35
C GLY A 395 27.74 8.83 -4.21
N ASP A 396 28.38 9.73 -4.95
CA ASP A 396 29.52 9.40 -5.82
C ASP A 396 30.80 9.05 -5.04
N ALA A 397 30.94 9.52 -3.80
CA ALA A 397 32.09 9.17 -2.96
C ALA A 397 32.06 7.70 -2.49
N VAL A 398 30.88 7.10 -2.39
CA VAL A 398 30.69 5.72 -1.90
C VAL A 398 30.73 4.70 -3.05
N ALA A 399 30.35 5.09 -4.27
CA ALA A 399 30.43 4.23 -5.46
C ALA A 399 31.88 3.91 -5.88
N GLY A 400 32.86 4.73 -5.48
CA GLY A 400 34.29 4.49 -5.73
C GLY A 400 35.00 3.63 -4.66
N GLY A 401 34.29 3.09 -3.66
CA GLY A 401 34.87 2.47 -2.47
C GLY A 401 34.30 1.10 -2.11
N ARG A 402 33.96 0.26 -3.09
CA ARG A 402 33.61 -1.16 -2.87
C ARG A 402 34.65 -2.10 -3.49
N ASP A 403 35.88 -2.02 -2.99
CA ASP A 403 36.78 -3.18 -2.99
C ASP A 403 36.82 -3.72 -1.56
N GLY A 404 36.28 -4.93 -1.37
CA GLY A 404 36.32 -5.64 -0.09
C GLY A 404 37.73 -6.15 0.25
N PRO A 405 38.00 -6.50 1.51
CA PRO A 405 39.31 -6.97 1.93
C PRO A 405 39.50 -8.47 1.62
N GLY A 406 40.61 -8.81 0.96
CA GLY A 406 41.07 -10.19 0.71
C GLY A 406 41.40 -10.38 -0.77
N THR A 407 42.56 -10.83 -1.22
CA THR A 407 43.63 -11.62 -0.63
C THR A 407 44.94 -11.35 -1.36
N ALA A 408 46.06 -11.38 -0.65
CA ALA A 408 47.40 -11.29 -1.24
C ALA A 408 47.68 -12.45 -2.22
N SER A 409 48.08 -12.13 -3.44
CA SER A 409 48.95 -12.98 -4.25
C SER A 409 49.75 -12.12 -5.22
N GLY A 410 51.08 -12.27 -5.18
CA GLY A 410 52.03 -11.45 -5.92
C GLY A 410 51.99 -11.65 -7.44
N GLY A 411 52.27 -10.55 -8.13
CA GLY A 411 52.64 -10.48 -9.54
C GLY A 411 53.35 -9.15 -9.77
N ARG A 412 54.60 -9.20 -10.23
CA ARG A 412 55.37 -8.04 -10.70
C ARG A 412 54.66 -7.44 -11.90
N ASP A 413 54.56 -6.11 -11.98
CA ASP A 413 54.60 -5.36 -13.23
C ASP A 413 54.86 -3.85 -13.00
N ASP A 414 55.50 -3.26 -14.02
CA ASP A 414 56.21 -1.97 -14.10
C ASP A 414 55.44 -0.67 -13.77
N PRO A 415 56.14 0.43 -13.40
CA PRO A 415 55.54 1.74 -13.20
C PRO A 415 55.58 2.59 -14.48
N ALA A 416 54.49 2.63 -15.25
CA ALA A 416 54.32 3.66 -16.29
C ALA A 416 52.84 4.00 -16.55
N THR A 417 52.51 5.29 -16.34
CA THR A 417 51.36 6.02 -16.91
C THR A 417 49.95 5.50 -16.61
N GLY A 418 49.47 5.71 -15.39
CA GLY A 418 48.03 5.68 -15.06
C GLY A 418 47.42 7.06 -15.09
N VAL A 419 47.00 7.55 -16.27
CA VAL A 419 46.04 8.66 -16.35
C VAL A 419 44.73 8.13 -15.79
N ARG A 420 44.43 8.45 -14.53
CA ARG A 420 43.11 8.22 -13.94
C ARG A 420 42.12 9.11 -14.69
N THR A 421 41.35 8.51 -15.59
CA THR A 421 40.16 9.15 -16.17
C THR A 421 39.25 9.54 -15.00
N PRO A 422 38.93 10.83 -14.79
CA PRO A 422 38.05 11.23 -13.71
C PRO A 422 36.67 10.60 -13.94
N ALA A 423 36.08 10.05 -12.87
CA ALA A 423 34.71 9.55 -12.89
C ALA A 423 33.77 10.64 -13.43
N PRO A 424 32.75 10.28 -14.24
CA PRO A 424 31.81 11.25 -14.78
C PRO A 424 31.15 12.01 -13.64
N ARG A 425 31.22 13.35 -13.67
CA ARG A 425 30.53 14.20 -12.71
C ARG A 425 29.02 13.92 -12.75
N PRO A 426 28.30 13.98 -11.62
CA PRO A 426 26.87 13.77 -11.63
C PRO A 426 26.22 14.84 -12.50
N GLY A 427 25.53 14.42 -13.56
CA GLY A 427 24.87 15.34 -14.49
C GLY A 427 23.95 16.32 -13.77
N GLY A 428 23.89 17.57 -14.23
CA GLY A 428 22.98 18.56 -13.64
C GLY A 428 21.53 18.05 -13.66
N VAL A 429 20.79 18.30 -12.58
CA VAL A 429 19.34 18.06 -12.52
C VAL A 429 18.58 19.36 -12.71
N ILE A 430 17.37 19.24 -13.21
CA ILE A 430 16.37 20.30 -13.25
C ILE A 430 15.38 19.99 -12.14
N VAL A 431 15.19 20.94 -11.23
CA VAL A 431 14.08 20.95 -10.28
C VAL A 431 13.10 22.00 -10.76
N ALA A 432 11.90 21.59 -11.15
CA ALA A 432 10.84 22.47 -11.62
C ALA A 432 9.64 22.40 -10.68
N ALA A 433 9.00 23.52 -10.40
CA ALA A 433 7.82 23.60 -9.55
C ALA A 433 6.67 24.30 -10.26
N GLY A 434 5.46 23.77 -10.05
CA GLY A 434 4.21 24.37 -10.50
C GLY A 434 3.70 25.41 -9.51
N SER A 435 2.52 25.97 -9.80
CA SER A 435 1.84 26.88 -8.88
C SER A 435 1.43 26.19 -7.57
N GLY A 436 1.55 26.88 -6.44
CA GLY A 436 0.99 26.41 -5.19
C GLY A 436 -0.54 26.45 -5.19
N VAL A 437 -1.17 25.39 -4.70
CA VAL A 437 -2.63 25.21 -4.73
C VAL A 437 -3.20 24.86 -3.36
N GLY A 438 -4.42 25.31 -3.06
CA GLY A 438 -5.07 25.12 -1.76
C GLY A 438 -5.92 23.86 -1.64
N THR A 439 -6.09 23.11 -2.73
CA THR A 439 -6.95 21.92 -2.77
C THR A 439 -6.29 20.75 -3.48
N LEU A 440 -6.62 19.52 -3.04
CA LEU A 440 -6.09 18.30 -3.66
C LEU A 440 -6.59 18.11 -5.11
N ARG A 441 -7.75 18.67 -5.47
CA ARG A 441 -8.27 18.66 -6.85
C ARG A 441 -7.37 19.43 -7.81
N GLU A 442 -6.76 20.51 -7.33
CA GLU A 442 -5.84 21.36 -8.12
C GLU A 442 -4.40 20.83 -8.12
N ALA A 443 -4.06 19.86 -7.25
CA ALA A 443 -2.72 19.29 -7.15
C ALA A 443 -2.20 18.75 -8.49
N ARG A 444 -3.10 18.15 -9.29
CA ARG A 444 -2.79 17.69 -10.64
C ARG A 444 -2.32 18.84 -11.54
N ARG A 445 -3.01 19.99 -11.49
CA ARG A 445 -2.63 21.16 -12.29
C ARG A 445 -1.21 21.60 -11.93
N SER A 446 -0.90 21.68 -10.63
CA SER A 446 0.45 22.03 -10.16
C SER A 446 1.51 21.06 -10.66
N LEU A 447 1.27 19.74 -10.60
CA LEU A 447 2.19 18.72 -11.14
C LEU A 447 2.38 18.82 -12.67
N ILE A 448 1.31 19.10 -13.41
CA ILE A 448 1.39 19.29 -14.86
C ILE A 448 2.22 20.52 -15.20
N GLU A 449 1.97 21.65 -14.53
CA GLU A 449 2.76 22.88 -14.68
C GLU A 449 4.24 22.63 -14.36
N ALA A 450 4.54 21.88 -13.29
CA ALA A 450 5.90 21.52 -12.92
C ALA A 450 6.60 20.69 -14.02
N ARG A 451 5.91 19.69 -14.60
CA ARG A 451 6.44 18.87 -15.70
C ARG A 451 6.76 19.70 -16.92
N GLN A 452 5.82 20.56 -17.29
CA GLN A 452 5.93 21.50 -18.39
C GLN A 452 7.12 22.46 -18.24
N VAL A 453 7.30 23.01 -17.04
CA VAL A 453 8.46 23.85 -16.70
C VAL A 453 9.75 23.05 -16.78
N ALA A 454 9.75 21.79 -16.32
CA ALA A 454 10.93 20.91 -16.40
C ALA A 454 11.33 20.63 -17.85
N ASP A 455 10.35 20.39 -18.73
CA ASP A 455 10.57 20.15 -20.15
C ASP A 455 11.17 21.40 -20.82
N ALA A 456 10.59 22.58 -20.57
CA ALA A 456 11.07 23.85 -21.08
C ALA A 456 12.48 24.23 -20.56
N ALA A 457 12.81 23.87 -19.32
CA ALA A 457 14.09 24.19 -18.70
C ALA A 457 15.27 23.36 -19.24
N ARG A 458 15.04 22.36 -20.11
CA ARG A 458 16.09 21.50 -20.69
C ARG A 458 17.23 22.31 -21.32
N ARG A 459 16.89 23.34 -22.10
CA ARG A 459 17.83 24.26 -22.77
C ARG A 459 17.93 25.64 -22.10
N GLY A 460 17.21 25.85 -21.00
CA GLY A 460 17.16 27.11 -20.28
C GLY A 460 18.43 27.40 -19.48
N ARG A 461 18.40 28.49 -18.72
CA ARG A 461 19.53 28.95 -17.90
C ARG A 461 20.04 27.86 -16.93
N ARG A 462 21.28 28.00 -16.46
CA ARG A 462 21.93 27.05 -15.52
C ARG A 462 22.12 27.64 -14.11
N ASP A 463 21.73 28.88 -13.90
CA ASP A 463 21.90 29.65 -12.67
C ASP A 463 20.79 29.40 -11.63
N LEU A 464 19.62 28.93 -12.06
CA LEU A 464 18.48 28.69 -11.17
C LEU A 464 18.54 27.30 -10.54
N LYS A 465 18.40 27.25 -9.21
CA LYS A 465 18.22 26.00 -8.45
C LYS A 465 16.85 25.38 -8.64
N VAL A 466 15.82 26.22 -8.80
CA VAL A 466 14.43 25.80 -9.01
C VAL A 466 13.83 26.63 -10.14
N PHE A 467 13.22 25.97 -11.11
CA PHE A 467 12.51 26.58 -12.23
C PHE A 467 11.01 26.64 -11.93
N ARG A 468 10.37 27.72 -12.33
CA ARG A 468 8.93 27.96 -12.25
C ARG A 468 8.43 28.55 -13.55
N LEU A 469 7.10 28.57 -13.69
CA LEU A 469 6.43 29.06 -14.88
C LEU A 469 6.87 30.48 -15.31
N PRO A 470 7.04 31.48 -14.41
CA PRO A 470 7.50 32.81 -14.81
C PRO A 470 8.92 32.83 -15.38
N GLN A 471 9.73 31.80 -15.12
CA GLN A 471 11.16 31.77 -15.44
C GLN A 471 11.47 31.02 -16.75
N VAL A 472 10.51 30.27 -17.30
CA VAL A 472 10.65 29.61 -18.61
C VAL A 472 10.22 30.49 -19.79
N GLY A 473 9.53 31.60 -19.51
CA GLY A 473 9.22 32.64 -20.49
C GLY A 473 8.46 32.14 -21.73
N LEU A 474 8.65 32.84 -22.86
CA LEU A 474 8.00 32.51 -24.13
C LEU A 474 8.40 31.12 -24.66
N ALA A 475 9.68 30.76 -24.57
CA ALA A 475 10.16 29.45 -25.02
C ALA A 475 9.44 28.31 -24.30
N GLY A 476 9.20 28.45 -22.99
CA GLY A 476 8.39 27.49 -22.24
C GLY A 476 6.96 27.41 -22.72
N LEU A 477 6.29 28.54 -22.94
CA LEU A 477 4.92 28.56 -23.48
C LEU A 477 4.83 27.88 -24.85
N LEU A 478 5.76 28.15 -25.76
CA LEU A 478 5.77 27.52 -27.09
C LEU A 478 5.99 26.01 -27.00
N HIS A 479 6.80 25.56 -26.04
CA HIS A 479 6.98 24.14 -25.75
C HIS A 479 5.70 23.45 -25.24
N LEU A 480 4.85 24.17 -24.49
CA LEU A 480 3.53 23.67 -24.09
C LEU A 480 2.59 23.46 -25.27
N LEU A 481 2.74 24.31 -26.29
CA LEU A 481 1.91 24.34 -27.48
C LEU A 481 2.52 23.55 -28.64
N ARG A 482 3.61 22.79 -28.42
CA ARG A 482 4.33 22.08 -29.49
C ARG A 482 3.44 21.10 -30.27
N ASP A 483 2.48 20.49 -29.59
CA ASP A 483 1.54 19.53 -30.17
C ASP A 483 0.26 20.20 -30.72
N GLU A 484 0.12 21.52 -30.57
CA GLU A 484 -1.02 22.25 -31.12
C GLU A 484 -0.86 22.45 -32.64
N PRO A 485 -1.79 21.96 -33.47
CA PRO A 485 -1.69 22.08 -34.93
C PRO A 485 -1.54 23.53 -35.40
N ARG A 486 -2.13 24.47 -34.67
CA ARG A 486 -2.04 25.91 -34.96
C ARG A 486 -0.63 26.45 -34.82
N LEU A 487 0.18 25.92 -33.89
CA LEU A 487 1.57 26.32 -33.75
C LEU A 487 2.40 25.79 -34.91
N GLN A 488 2.16 24.55 -35.33
CA GLN A 488 2.82 23.98 -36.50
C GLN A 488 2.48 24.76 -37.78
N THR A 489 1.20 25.08 -38.02
CA THR A 489 0.78 25.92 -39.15
C THR A 489 1.45 27.30 -39.10
N PHE A 490 1.63 27.88 -37.91
CA PHE A 490 2.35 29.13 -37.75
C PHE A 490 3.83 28.98 -38.17
N VAL A 491 4.54 27.95 -37.68
CA VAL A 491 5.94 27.68 -38.07
C VAL A 491 6.07 27.44 -39.58
N GLU A 492 5.18 26.65 -40.17
CA GLU A 492 5.16 26.38 -41.61
C GLU A 492 4.91 27.64 -42.44
N ARG A 493 4.01 28.52 -41.99
CA ARG A 493 3.73 29.79 -42.67
C ARG A 493 4.92 30.75 -42.60
N GLU A 494 5.55 30.89 -41.44
CA GLU A 494 6.60 31.89 -41.20
C GLU A 494 7.99 31.42 -41.67
N LEU A 495 8.31 30.13 -41.54
CA LEU A 495 9.65 29.58 -41.83
C LEU A 495 9.66 28.53 -42.94
N GLY A 496 8.51 28.02 -43.37
CA GLY A 496 8.40 26.96 -44.37
C GLY A 496 9.18 27.24 -45.68
N PRO A 497 9.03 28.44 -46.30
CA PRO A 497 9.79 28.77 -47.51
C PRO A 497 11.31 28.71 -47.31
N LEU A 498 11.81 29.16 -46.16
CA LEU A 498 13.24 29.14 -45.83
C LEU A 498 13.75 27.72 -45.54
N LEU A 499 12.93 26.90 -44.85
CA LEU A 499 13.25 25.49 -44.60
C LEU A 499 13.29 24.67 -45.88
N ALA A 500 12.36 24.90 -46.81
CA ALA A 500 12.35 24.27 -48.12
C ALA A 500 13.58 24.66 -48.94
N TYR A 501 13.95 25.94 -48.94
CA TYR A 501 15.15 26.42 -49.60
C TYR A 501 16.43 25.78 -49.04
N ASP A 502 16.57 25.71 -47.71
CA ASP A 502 17.72 25.08 -47.05
C ASP A 502 17.80 23.56 -47.34
N ALA A 503 16.65 22.89 -47.50
CA ALA A 503 16.60 21.48 -47.89
C ALA A 503 17.10 21.25 -49.32
N GLU A 504 16.80 22.16 -50.25
CA GLU A 504 17.30 22.14 -51.63
C GLU A 504 18.78 22.61 -51.73
N HIS A 505 19.23 23.43 -50.79
CA HIS A 505 20.57 24.03 -50.76
C HIS A 505 21.32 23.78 -49.43
N PRO A 506 21.71 22.53 -49.10
CA PRO A 506 22.23 22.16 -47.77
C PRO A 506 23.51 22.88 -47.34
N ARG A 507 24.26 23.46 -48.30
CA ARG A 507 25.49 24.21 -48.05
C ARG A 507 25.24 25.66 -47.61
N GLU A 508 24.04 26.19 -47.83
CA GLU A 508 23.74 27.60 -47.56
C GLU A 508 23.22 27.85 -46.14
N GLN A 509 22.47 26.92 -45.52
CA GLN A 509 22.02 26.98 -44.11
C GLN A 509 21.54 28.37 -43.66
N LEU A 510 20.67 29.00 -44.44
CA LEU A 510 20.19 30.36 -44.23
C LEU A 510 19.37 30.49 -42.94
N LEU A 511 18.73 29.42 -42.46
CA LEU A 511 18.06 29.39 -41.16
C LEU A 511 19.03 29.72 -40.01
N GLY A 512 20.27 29.21 -40.05
CA GLY A 512 21.30 29.52 -39.07
C GLY A 512 21.72 30.99 -39.11
N THR A 513 21.72 31.60 -40.30
CA THR A 513 22.00 33.03 -40.48
C THR A 513 20.89 33.90 -39.89
N LEU A 514 19.62 33.55 -40.14
CA LEU A 514 18.46 34.23 -39.55
C LEU A 514 18.51 34.15 -38.01
N ARG A 515 18.81 32.97 -37.47
CA ARG A 515 18.95 32.76 -36.01
C ARG A 515 20.03 33.66 -35.42
N ALA A 516 21.23 33.67 -36.01
CA ALA A 516 22.33 34.51 -35.54
C ALA A 516 21.97 36.01 -35.57
N TYR A 517 21.23 36.46 -36.59
CA TYR A 517 20.75 37.83 -36.68
C TYR A 517 19.79 38.20 -35.54
N LEU A 518 18.80 37.36 -35.27
CA LEU A 518 17.79 37.64 -34.25
C LEU A 518 18.35 37.48 -32.82
N GLU A 519 19.22 36.50 -32.56
CA GLU A 519 19.86 36.29 -31.25
C GLU A 519 20.82 37.43 -30.86
N ASN A 520 21.43 38.10 -31.84
CA ASN A 520 22.28 39.27 -31.62
C ASN A 520 21.49 40.59 -31.67
N GLY A 521 20.20 40.54 -31.33
CA GLY A 521 19.35 41.74 -31.21
C GLY A 521 19.19 42.51 -32.52
N ARG A 522 19.26 41.83 -33.67
CA ARG A 522 19.24 42.42 -35.02
C ARG A 522 20.44 43.32 -35.33
N ASN A 523 21.54 43.17 -34.59
CA ASN A 523 22.79 43.84 -34.93
C ASN A 523 23.53 43.07 -36.04
N LYS A 524 23.41 43.56 -37.28
CA LYS A 524 23.99 42.92 -38.48
C LYS A 524 25.51 42.69 -38.37
N SER A 525 26.24 43.56 -37.67
CA SER A 525 27.70 43.43 -37.51
C SER A 525 28.09 42.39 -36.45
N ALA A 526 27.39 42.36 -35.31
CA ALA A 526 27.62 41.36 -34.27
C ALA A 526 27.21 39.96 -34.75
N ALA A 527 26.07 39.86 -35.44
CA ALA A 527 25.59 38.61 -36.01
C ALA A 527 26.53 38.03 -37.09
N ALA A 528 27.10 38.88 -37.95
CA ALA A 528 28.09 38.43 -38.94
C ALA A 528 29.35 37.82 -38.28
N ALA A 529 29.81 38.43 -37.18
CA ALA A 529 30.94 37.89 -36.41
C ALA A 529 30.59 36.56 -35.73
N ALA A 530 29.41 36.47 -35.09
CA ALA A 530 28.92 35.25 -34.45
C ALA A 530 28.70 34.09 -35.44
N ALA A 531 28.29 34.40 -36.68
CA ALA A 531 28.11 33.43 -37.74
C ALA A 531 29.42 33.11 -38.51
N HIS A 532 30.56 33.69 -38.12
CA HIS A 532 31.85 33.55 -38.80
C HIS A 532 31.83 33.92 -40.30
N LEU A 533 31.08 34.97 -40.66
CA LEU A 533 30.93 35.43 -42.04
C LEU A 533 31.46 36.85 -42.21
N SER A 534 31.95 37.18 -43.42
CA SER A 534 32.24 38.57 -43.76
C SER A 534 30.94 39.39 -43.77
N ARG A 535 31.01 40.67 -43.38
CA ARG A 535 29.83 41.55 -43.37
C ARG A 535 29.09 41.59 -44.72
N PRO A 536 29.78 41.72 -45.88
CA PRO A 536 29.11 41.70 -47.17
C PRO A 536 28.35 40.39 -47.43
N ALA A 537 28.96 39.24 -47.12
CA ALA A 537 28.32 37.94 -47.30
C ALA A 537 27.12 37.74 -46.37
N PHE A 538 27.21 38.21 -45.13
CA PHE A 538 26.10 38.17 -44.18
C PHE A 538 24.92 39.02 -44.66
N TYR A 539 25.19 40.21 -45.19
CA TYR A 539 24.15 41.13 -45.66
C TYR A 539 23.46 40.60 -46.92
N GLU A 540 24.22 40.01 -47.83
CA GLU A 540 23.66 39.33 -49.00
C GLU A 540 22.75 38.17 -48.59
N ARG A 541 23.15 37.38 -47.59
CA ARG A 541 22.31 36.32 -47.02
C ARG A 541 21.04 36.86 -46.38
N LEU A 542 21.09 37.94 -45.59
CA LEU A 542 19.88 38.57 -45.04
C LEU A 542 18.94 39.06 -46.16
N ALA A 543 19.47 39.71 -47.20
CA ALA A 543 18.67 40.16 -48.33
C ALA A 543 18.05 38.99 -49.12
N ARG A 544 18.71 37.83 -49.14
CA ARG A 544 18.16 36.59 -49.70
C ARG A 544 17.05 36.03 -48.82
N ILE A 545 17.26 35.97 -47.50
CA ILE A 545 16.26 35.51 -46.53
C ILE A 545 14.97 36.35 -46.61
N GLY A 546 15.09 37.68 -46.63
CA GLY A 546 13.94 38.57 -46.79
C GLY A 546 13.16 38.33 -48.08
N ARG A 547 13.85 38.05 -49.20
CA ARG A 547 13.20 37.70 -50.47
C ARG A 547 12.51 36.34 -50.47
N ILE A 548 13.11 35.33 -49.84
CA ILE A 548 12.54 33.97 -49.75
C ILE A 548 11.28 33.97 -48.87
N LEU A 549 11.35 34.67 -47.73
CA LEU A 549 10.25 34.73 -46.78
C LEU A 549 9.17 35.75 -47.16
N GLY A 550 9.49 36.72 -48.04
CA GLY A 550 8.58 37.80 -48.40
C GLY A 550 8.35 38.80 -47.27
N VAL A 551 9.35 39.03 -46.41
CA VAL A 551 9.26 39.82 -45.17
C VAL A 551 10.34 40.91 -45.12
N ASP A 552 10.10 41.95 -44.33
CA ASP A 552 11.07 43.00 -44.06
C ASP A 552 11.85 42.68 -42.77
N LEU A 553 13.14 42.36 -42.91
CA LEU A 553 14.02 42.06 -41.76
C LEU A 553 14.45 43.30 -40.95
N ASP A 554 14.01 44.49 -41.35
CA ASP A 554 14.12 45.70 -40.54
C ASP A 554 12.81 45.98 -39.75
N SER A 555 11.68 45.33 -40.13
CA SER A 555 10.41 45.40 -39.40
C SER A 555 10.49 44.72 -38.03
N VAL A 556 9.94 45.38 -37.01
CA VAL A 556 9.86 44.83 -35.65
C VAL A 556 8.90 43.66 -35.58
N ASP A 557 7.73 43.78 -36.22
CA ASP A 557 6.67 42.78 -36.15
C ASP A 557 7.05 41.51 -36.91
N ASP A 558 7.62 41.66 -38.12
CA ASP A 558 8.10 40.51 -38.91
C ASP A 558 9.21 39.77 -38.18
N CYS A 559 10.20 40.51 -37.65
CA CYS A 559 11.30 39.90 -36.91
C CYS A 559 10.81 39.24 -35.61
N LEU A 560 9.83 39.81 -34.91
CA LEU A 560 9.23 39.18 -33.73
C LEU A 560 8.53 37.88 -34.12
N SER A 561 7.73 37.90 -35.19
CA SER A 561 7.05 36.71 -35.72
C SER A 561 8.05 35.61 -36.07
N LEU A 562 9.11 35.94 -36.79
CA LEU A 562 10.18 35.00 -37.15
C LEU A 562 10.93 34.48 -35.92
N HIS A 563 11.16 35.32 -34.89
CA HIS A 563 11.81 34.88 -33.67
C HIS A 563 10.93 33.89 -32.88
N VAL A 564 9.62 34.18 -32.77
CA VAL A 564 8.64 33.25 -32.19
C VAL A 564 8.60 31.95 -32.99
N ALA A 565 8.62 32.02 -34.32
CA ALA A 565 8.60 30.86 -35.20
C ALA A 565 9.86 30.00 -35.06
N LEU A 566 11.05 30.60 -34.87
CA LEU A 566 12.28 29.86 -34.59
C LEU A 566 12.21 29.13 -33.24
N LEU A 567 11.74 29.81 -32.20
CA LEU A 567 11.56 29.20 -30.87
C LEU A 567 10.52 28.06 -30.91
N ALA A 568 9.45 28.22 -31.69
CA ALA A 568 8.43 27.21 -31.90
C ALA A 568 8.96 26.01 -32.71
N LEU A 569 9.74 26.27 -33.76
CA LEU A 569 10.40 25.22 -34.54
C LEU A 569 11.34 24.37 -33.68
N ASP A 570 12.09 25.00 -32.78
CA ASP A 570 12.95 24.29 -31.82
C ASP A 570 12.12 23.44 -30.86
N ALA A 571 10.98 23.96 -30.38
CA ALA A 571 10.08 23.25 -29.50
C ALA A 571 9.44 22.01 -30.15
N VAL A 572 9.11 22.07 -31.44
CA VAL A 572 8.51 20.96 -32.21
C VAL A 572 9.53 19.88 -32.55
N ARG A 573 10.80 20.25 -32.83
CA ARG A 573 11.87 19.29 -33.18
C ARG A 573 12.39 18.47 -31.99
N ASP A 574 12.00 18.82 -30.77
CA ASP A 574 12.51 18.24 -29.52
C ASP A 574 11.60 17.18 -28.88
N GLY A 575 10.39 16.97 -29.44
CA GLY A 575 9.47 15.88 -29.08
C GLY A 575 9.74 14.64 -29.92
#